data_AF-A0A964ANR3-F1
#
_entry.id   AF-A0A964ANR3-F1
#
_cell.length_a   1.000
_cell.length_b   1.000
_cell.length_c   1.000
_cell.angle_alpha   90.00
_cell.angle_beta   90.00
_cell.angle_gamma   90.00
#
_symmetry.space_group_name_H-M   'P 1'
#
loop_
_entity.id
_entity.type
_entity.pdbx_description
1 polymer ?
#
loop_
_entity_poly.entity_id
_entity_poly.type
_entity_poly.pdbx_seq_one_letter_code
_entity_poly.pdbx_strand_id
1 'polypeptide(L)'
;MRRMLLTTLTGRCPSCLGPSIYHGVFRLRETCPRCGVRFERWAGSWTMPTVFGYTTGGLAAGVMLWWLHTTRGIQDHDEWLVAGVAVLGALLPYRFHKAFWIWLLWATGWVFKDEAGG
;
A
#
# COMPACT_ATOMS: atom_id res chain seq x y z
N MET A 1 -0.36 -13.72 12.35
CA MET A 1 0.01 -12.28 12.41
C MET A 1 1.48 -11.97 12.07
N ARG A 2 2.48 -12.66 12.65
CA ARG A 2 3.91 -12.34 12.37
C ARG A 2 4.30 -12.30 10.88
N ARG A 3 3.74 -13.21 10.07
CA ARG A 3 3.98 -13.26 8.63
C ARG A 3 3.42 -12.03 7.89
N MET A 4 2.22 -11.57 8.28
CA MET A 4 1.58 -10.36 7.75
C MET A 4 2.47 -9.14 7.94
N LEU A 5 2.93 -8.89 9.17
CA LEU A 5 3.78 -7.76 9.50
C LEU A 5 5.08 -7.80 8.70
N LEU A 6 5.75 -8.95 8.69
CA LEU A 6 6.99 -9.13 7.93
C LEU A 6 6.80 -8.85 6.44
N THR A 7 5.81 -9.46 5.79
CA THR A 7 5.62 -9.32 4.34
C THR A 7 5.14 -7.92 3.96
N THR A 8 4.33 -7.30 4.81
CA THR A 8 3.84 -5.93 4.60
C THR A 8 4.98 -4.92 4.73
N LEU A 9 5.80 -5.03 5.78
CA LEU A 9 6.90 -4.10 6.04
C LEU A 9 8.08 -4.28 5.09
N THR A 10 8.43 -5.52 4.77
CA THR A 10 9.59 -5.81 3.90
C THR A 10 9.22 -5.91 2.42
N GLY A 11 7.92 -5.97 2.10
CA GLY A 11 7.44 -6.25 0.76
C GLY A 11 7.85 -7.62 0.23
N ARG A 12 8.17 -8.60 1.09
CA ARG A 12 8.52 -9.97 0.69
C ARG A 12 7.28 -10.75 0.21
N CYS A 13 7.50 -11.76 -0.63
CA CYS A 13 6.43 -12.64 -1.09
C CYS A 13 5.66 -13.28 0.09
N PRO A 14 4.32 -13.14 0.17
CA PRO A 14 3.53 -13.72 1.26
C PRO A 14 3.47 -15.25 1.23
N SER A 15 3.65 -15.87 0.06
CA SER A 15 3.63 -17.32 -0.11
C SER A 15 4.93 -18.00 0.33
N CYS A 16 6.10 -17.51 -0.14
CA CYS A 16 7.39 -18.17 0.09
C CYS A 16 8.41 -17.36 0.90
N LEU A 17 8.07 -16.14 1.33
CA LEU A 17 8.98 -15.19 2.02
C LEU A 17 10.29 -14.89 1.25
N GLY A 18 10.27 -15.14 -0.07
CA GLY A 18 11.40 -14.94 -0.98
C GLY A 18 11.58 -13.46 -1.38
N PRO A 19 12.01 -13.21 -2.62
CA PRO A 19 12.29 -11.86 -3.11
C PRO A 19 11.12 -10.89 -2.95
N SER A 20 11.44 -9.59 -2.95
CA SER A 20 10.42 -8.55 -2.84
C SER A 20 9.42 -8.64 -3.99
N ILE A 21 8.15 -8.39 -3.69
CA ILE A 21 7.08 -8.21 -4.67
C ILE A 21 7.32 -6.97 -5.55
N TYR A 22 8.21 -6.06 -5.12
CA TYR A 22 8.58 -4.86 -5.86
C TYR A 22 9.81 -5.10 -6.75
N HIS A 23 9.84 -4.38 -7.86
CA HIS A 23 10.96 -4.20 -8.77
C HIS A 23 11.36 -2.71 -8.75
N GLY A 24 12.24 -2.32 -7.83
CA GLY A 24 12.55 -0.91 -7.58
C GLY A 24 11.67 -0.32 -6.47
N VAL A 25 11.27 0.95 -6.61
CA VAL A 25 10.56 1.69 -5.55
C VAL A 25 9.06 1.44 -5.54
N PHE A 26 8.41 1.51 -6.71
CA PHE A 26 6.94 1.41 -6.84
C PHE A 26 6.44 0.37 -7.84
N ARG A 27 7.29 -0.13 -8.75
CA ARG A 27 6.87 -1.11 -9.74
C ARG A 27 6.67 -2.46 -9.07
N LEU A 28 5.51 -3.08 -9.27
CA LEU A 28 5.22 -4.42 -8.76
C LEU A 28 5.67 -5.47 -9.78
N ARG A 29 6.16 -6.60 -9.30
CA ARG A 29 6.38 -7.79 -10.14
C ARG A 29 5.02 -8.43 -10.42
N GLU A 30 4.83 -8.97 -11.61
CA GLU A 30 3.63 -9.74 -11.92
C GLU A 30 3.63 -11.08 -11.17
N THR A 31 4.78 -11.76 -11.16
CA THR A 31 4.98 -13.06 -10.51
C THR A 31 6.18 -13.07 -9.57
N CYS A 32 6.16 -13.96 -8.58
CA CYS A 32 7.30 -14.21 -7.73
C CYS A 32 8.36 -15.04 -8.47
N PRO A 33 9.62 -14.57 -8.59
CA PRO A 33 10.67 -15.32 -9.29
C PRO A 33 11.10 -16.61 -8.58
N ARG A 34 10.73 -16.81 -7.31
CA ARG A 34 11.04 -18.04 -6.56
C ARG A 34 9.94 -19.08 -6.61
N CYS A 35 8.68 -18.69 -6.35
CA CYS A 35 7.59 -19.66 -6.23
C CYS A 35 6.57 -19.59 -7.37
N GLY A 36 6.67 -18.63 -8.29
CA GLY A 36 5.76 -18.48 -9.42
C GLY A 36 4.37 -17.95 -9.07
N VAL A 37 4.12 -17.54 -7.82
CA VAL A 37 2.81 -16.98 -7.44
C VAL A 37 2.58 -15.65 -8.17
N ARG A 38 1.37 -15.46 -8.71
CA ARG A 38 1.00 -14.23 -9.43
C ARG A 38 0.34 -13.23 -8.50
N PHE A 39 0.95 -12.05 -8.35
CA PHE A 39 0.54 -11.03 -7.40
C PHE A 39 -0.67 -10.22 -7.91
N GLU A 40 -0.65 -9.83 -9.19
CA GLU A 40 -1.76 -9.15 -9.86
C GLU A 40 -2.37 -10.04 -10.95
N ARG A 41 -3.62 -10.44 -10.73
CA ARG A 41 -4.45 -11.20 -11.68
C ARG A 41 -5.51 -10.34 -12.36
N TRP A 42 -6.00 -9.32 -11.66
CA TRP A 42 -7.14 -8.52 -12.09
C TRP A 42 -6.74 -7.05 -12.20
N ALA A 43 -7.21 -6.40 -13.26
CA ALA A 43 -7.04 -4.96 -13.45
C ALA A 43 -7.64 -4.14 -12.29
N GLY A 44 -8.56 -4.67 -11.47
CA GLY A 44 -9.10 -3.97 -10.30
C GLY A 44 -8.21 -4.01 -9.03
N SER A 45 -7.07 -4.71 -9.07
CA SER A 45 -6.20 -4.89 -7.90
C SER A 45 -5.46 -3.62 -7.44
N TRP A 46 -5.54 -2.53 -8.21
CA TRP A 46 -5.04 -1.20 -7.82
C TRP A 46 -6.07 -0.37 -7.05
N THR A 47 -7.36 -0.70 -7.12
CA THR A 47 -8.44 0.11 -6.53
C THR A 47 -8.30 0.21 -5.02
N MET A 48 -8.20 -0.93 -4.32
CA MET A 48 -8.13 -0.93 -2.85
C MET A 48 -6.86 -0.28 -2.27
N PRO A 49 -5.65 -0.53 -2.80
CA PRO A 49 -4.46 0.22 -2.41
C PRO A 49 -4.61 1.74 -2.57
N THR A 50 -5.32 2.18 -3.61
CA THR A 50 -5.58 3.59 -3.87
C THR A 50 -6.58 4.16 -2.86
N VAL A 51 -7.65 3.43 -2.54
CA VAL A 51 -8.58 3.80 -1.47
C VAL A 51 -7.85 3.96 -0.13
N PHE A 52 -6.95 3.04 0.22
CA PHE A 52 -6.13 3.18 1.43
C PHE A 52 -5.19 4.40 1.40
N GLY A 53 -4.65 4.73 0.22
CA GLY A 53 -3.90 5.98 0.03
C GLY A 53 -4.75 7.22 0.30
N TYR A 54 -5.95 7.29 -0.25
CA TYR A 54 -6.87 8.41 -0.01
C TYR A 54 -7.33 8.50 1.45
N THR A 55 -7.63 7.38 2.10
CA THR A 55 -8.06 7.40 3.51
C THR A 55 -6.94 7.86 4.42
N THR A 56 -5.71 7.37 4.24
CA THR A 56 -4.55 7.81 5.03
C THR A 56 -4.16 9.26 4.76
N GLY A 57 -4.14 9.68 3.50
CA GLY A 57 -3.91 11.08 3.14
C GLY A 57 -4.97 12.02 3.72
N GLY A 58 -6.25 11.65 3.59
CA GLY A 58 -7.37 12.42 4.16
C GLY A 58 -7.35 12.48 5.68
N LEU A 59 -7.02 11.37 6.36
CA LEU A 59 -6.84 11.35 7.81
C LEU A 59 -5.66 12.24 8.24
N ALA A 60 -4.52 12.17 7.55
CA ALA A 60 -3.38 13.02 7.84
C ALA A 60 -3.73 14.52 7.68
N ALA A 61 -4.45 14.86 6.61
CA ALA A 61 -4.95 16.20 6.37
C ALA A 61 -5.92 16.67 7.46
N GLY A 62 -6.88 15.82 7.84
CA GLY A 62 -7.86 16.12 8.88
C GLY A 62 -7.21 16.31 10.26
N VAL A 63 -6.24 15.46 10.61
CA VAL A 63 -5.46 15.61 11.84
C VAL A 63 -4.65 16.90 11.82
N MET A 64 -4.02 17.24 10.69
CA MET A 64 -3.28 18.50 10.55
C MET A 64 -4.20 19.71 10.68
N LEU A 65 -5.36 19.71 10.01
CA LEU A 65 -6.36 20.77 10.12
C LEU A 65 -6.84 20.96 11.55
N TRP A 66 -7.15 19.86 12.24
CA TRP A 66 -7.58 19.89 13.63
C TRP A 66 -6.49 20.45 14.56
N TRP A 67 -5.23 20.04 14.35
CA TRP A 67 -4.08 20.56 15.08
C TRP A 67 -3.90 22.07 14.87
N LEU A 68 -3.94 22.53 13.62
CA LEU A 68 -3.81 23.95 13.28
C LEU A 68 -4.93 24.78 13.91
N HIS A 69 -6.17 24.30 13.80
CA HIS A 69 -7.35 24.95 14.36
C HIS A 69 -7.25 25.12 15.89
N THR A 70 -6.78 24.10 16.61
CA THR A 70 -6.72 24.11 18.08
C THR A 70 -5.51 24.86 18.66
N THR A 71 -4.42 25.00 17.90
CA THR A 71 -3.17 25.61 18.41
C THR A 71 -3.00 27.08 18.06
N ARG A 72 -3.29 27.48 16.82
CA ARG A 72 -3.00 28.84 16.33
C ARG A 72 -4.11 29.44 15.44
N GLY A 73 -5.21 28.71 15.24
CA GLY A 73 -6.22 29.04 14.23
C GLY A 73 -5.70 28.82 12.81
N ILE A 74 -6.61 28.72 11.84
CA ILE A 74 -6.25 28.54 10.43
C ILE A 74 -5.76 29.88 9.89
N GLN A 75 -4.53 29.92 9.39
CA GLN A 75 -3.90 31.10 8.83
C GLN A 75 -3.94 31.08 7.30
N ASP A 76 -3.67 32.23 6.67
CA ASP A 76 -3.48 32.30 5.23
C ASP A 76 -2.30 31.40 4.80
N HIS A 77 -2.47 30.63 3.72
CA HIS A 77 -1.51 29.67 3.17
C HIS A 77 -1.41 28.30 3.87
N ASP A 78 -2.15 28.05 4.96
CA ASP A 78 -2.19 26.74 5.61
C ASP A 78 -2.78 25.65 4.71
N GLU A 79 -3.52 26.02 3.67
CA GLU A 79 -4.02 25.11 2.64
C GLU A 79 -2.89 24.34 1.93
N TRP A 80 -1.73 24.98 1.70
CA TRP A 80 -0.58 24.32 1.08
C TRP A 80 0.09 23.32 2.00
N LEU A 81 0.16 23.65 3.30
CA LEU A 81 0.69 22.74 4.31
C LEU A 81 -0.21 21.50 4.42
N VAL A 82 -1.53 21.70 4.51
CA VAL A 82 -2.51 20.61 4.60
C VAL A 82 -2.51 19.77 3.33
N ALA A 83 -2.47 20.39 2.15
CA ALA A 83 -2.36 19.68 0.88
C ALA A 83 -1.07 18.87 0.78
N GLY A 84 0.07 19.45 1.19
CA GLY A 84 1.36 18.75 1.23
C GLY A 84 1.32 17.53 2.15
N VAL A 85 0.74 17.69 3.36
CA VAL A 85 0.55 16.59 4.32
C VAL A 85 -0.38 15.52 3.77
N ALA A 86 -1.45 15.89 3.08
CA ALA A 86 -2.37 14.95 2.45
C ALA A 86 -1.66 14.09 1.39
N VAL A 87 -0.88 14.74 0.52
CA VAL A 87 -0.12 14.07 -0.54
C VAL A 87 0.93 13.14 0.04
N LEU A 88 1.73 13.61 1.00
CA LEU A 88 2.73 12.80 1.67
C LEU A 88 2.09 11.64 2.46
N GLY A 89 0.98 11.91 3.14
CA GLY A 89 0.20 10.93 3.88
C GLY A 89 -0.40 9.84 2.99
N ALA A 90 -0.69 10.13 1.72
CA ALA A 90 -1.14 9.13 0.76
C ALA A 90 0.03 8.35 0.11
N LEU A 91 1.10 9.05 -0.27
CA LEU A 91 2.20 8.48 -1.06
C LEU A 91 3.19 7.66 -0.23
N LEU A 92 3.59 8.15 0.95
CA LEU A 92 4.58 7.47 1.79
C LEU A 92 4.13 6.05 2.21
N PRO A 93 2.88 5.85 2.68
CA PRO A 93 2.42 4.53 3.06
C PRO A 93 1.92 3.68 1.88
N TYR A 94 1.86 4.21 0.66
CA TYR A 94 1.34 3.49 -0.52
C TYR A 94 2.02 2.12 -0.71
N ARG A 95 3.34 2.06 -0.52
CA ARG A 95 4.10 0.81 -0.63
C ARG A 95 3.70 -0.21 0.45
N PHE A 96 3.35 0.25 1.65
CA PHE A 96 2.84 -0.64 2.70
C PHE A 96 1.40 -1.06 2.42
N HIS A 97 0.53 -0.15 1.96
CA HIS A 97 -0.85 -0.47 1.58
C HIS A 97 -0.90 -1.53 0.49
N LYS A 98 -0.07 -1.40 -0.54
CA LYS A 98 -0.02 -2.37 -1.64
C LYS A 98 0.53 -3.72 -1.17
N ALA A 99 1.57 -3.74 -0.32
CA ALA A 99 2.11 -4.99 0.23
C ALA A 99 1.10 -5.70 1.15
N PHE A 100 0.40 -4.94 1.99
CA PHE A 100 -0.65 -5.45 2.85
C PHE A 100 -1.81 -6.03 2.03
N TRP A 101 -2.24 -5.32 0.98
CA TRP A 101 -3.30 -5.79 0.08
C TRP A 101 -2.94 -7.10 -0.59
N ILE A 102 -1.71 -7.25 -1.10
CA ILE A 102 -1.24 -8.50 -1.70
C ILE A 102 -1.15 -9.63 -0.68
N TRP A 103 -0.76 -9.34 0.56
CA TRP A 103 -0.83 -10.32 1.65
C TRP A 103 -2.27 -10.75 1.93
N LEU A 104 -3.22 -9.80 1.96
CA LEU A 104 -4.63 -10.08 2.20
C LEU A 104 -5.23 -10.95 1.08
N LEU A 105 -4.93 -10.64 -0.18
CA LEU A 105 -5.35 -11.44 -1.33
C LEU A 105 -4.76 -12.85 -1.29
N TRP A 106 -3.52 -13.01 -0.81
CA TRP A 106 -2.93 -14.33 -0.58
C TRP A 106 -3.61 -15.08 0.58
N ALA A 107 -3.86 -14.41 1.70
CA ALA A 107 -4.51 -15.01 2.85
C ALA A 107 -5.96 -15.43 2.57
N THR A 108 -6.64 -14.73 1.66
CA THR A 108 -8.01 -15.04 1.21
C THR A 108 -8.05 -16.03 0.03
N GLY A 109 -6.90 -16.51 -0.44
CA GLY A 109 -6.81 -17.53 -1.51
C GLY A 109 -6.90 -16.99 -2.94
N TRP A 110 -6.99 -15.68 -3.14
CA TRP A 110 -7.08 -15.05 -4.47
C TRP A 110 -5.72 -14.96 -5.19
N VAL A 111 -4.61 -15.14 -4.46
CA VAL A 111 -3.24 -15.17 -5.00
C VAL A 111 -2.70 -16.60 -4.95
N PHE A 112 -2.80 -17.28 -6.09
CA PHE A 112 -2.32 -18.64 -6.33
C PHE A 112 -1.29 -18.67 -7.47
N LYS A 113 -0.60 -19.80 -7.64
CA LYS A 113 0.31 -20.02 -8.78
C LYS A 113 -0.53 -20.28 -10.03
N ASP A 114 -0.11 -19.77 -11.18
CA ASP A 114 -0.71 -20.20 -12.44
C ASP A 114 -0.35 -21.68 -12.63
N GLU A 115 -1.36 -22.53 -12.83
CA GLU A 115 -1.13 -23.89 -13.30
C GLU A 115 -0.51 -23.76 -14.69
N ALA A 116 0.65 -24.38 -14.91
CA ALA A 116 1.24 -24.42 -16.24
C ALA A 116 0.20 -25.08 -17.15
N GLY A 117 -0.39 -24.30 -18.06
CA GLY A 117 -1.37 -24.82 -19.01
C GLY A 117 -0.76 -26.02 -19.73
N GLY A 118 -1.45 -27.15 -19.65
CA GLY A 118 -1.19 -28.33 -20.46
C GLY A 118 -1.47 -28.06 -21.94
#